data_AF-A0A1C5VGB6-F1
#
_entry.id   AF-A0A1C5VGB6-F1
#
_cell.length_a   1.000
_cell.length_b   1.000
_cell.length_c   1.000
_cell.angle_alpha   90.00
_cell.angle_beta   90.00
_cell.angle_gamma   90.00
#
_symmetry.space_group_name_H-M   'P 1'
#
loop_
_entity.id
_entity.type
_entity.pdbx_description
1 polymer ?
#
loop_
_entity_poly.entity_id
_entity_poly.type
_entity_poly.pdbx_seq_one_letter_code
_entity_poly.pdbx_strand_id
1 'polypeptide(L)'
;MATTTTSLNTKLSVEEKEEFVRTTAALGLTTSSAIKVFVRMFNECGGFPFDVRRPVDSESVTYLSDKDHEAFVRALDEPMPCAARSLLEREFEWAD
;
A
#
# COMPACT_ATOMS: atom_id res chain seq x y z
N MET A 1 35.96 7.91 6.89
CA MET A 1 34.90 7.94 5.86
C MET A 1 34.02 9.14 6.16
N ALA A 2 34.17 10.24 5.42
CA ALA A 2 33.35 11.43 5.62
C ALA A 2 31.93 11.14 5.11
N THR A 3 30.92 11.26 5.99
CA THR A 3 29.53 11.07 5.61
C THR A 3 29.09 12.33 4.84
N THR A 4 29.04 12.23 3.51
CA THR A 4 28.58 13.32 2.64
C THR A 4 27.07 13.51 2.86
N THR A 5 26.70 14.46 3.71
CA THR A 5 25.29 14.82 3.95
C THR A 5 24.85 15.88 2.96
N THR A 6 23.78 15.61 2.21
CA THR A 6 23.15 16.57 1.29
C THR A 6 21.78 17.01 1.83
N SER A 7 21.38 18.25 1.52
CA SER A 7 20.08 18.80 1.90
C SER A 7 18.96 18.37 0.93
N LEU A 8 17.77 18.14 1.48
CA LEU A 8 16.53 17.99 0.73
C LEU A 8 15.72 19.29 0.89
N ASN A 9 15.44 19.99 -0.20
CA ASN A 9 14.69 21.23 -0.19
C ASN A 9 13.31 21.04 -0.84
N THR A 10 12.26 21.39 -0.11
CA THR A 10 10.87 21.36 -0.58
C THR A 10 10.16 22.62 -0.12
N LYS A 11 9.31 23.19 -0.97
CA LYS A 11 8.44 24.31 -0.62
C LYS A 11 7.10 23.76 -0.14
N LEU A 12 6.62 24.26 0.99
CA LEU A 12 5.33 23.93 1.59
C LEU A 12 4.53 25.22 1.75
N SER A 13 3.21 25.12 1.79
CA SER A 13 2.37 26.24 2.23
C SER A 13 2.64 26.58 3.71
N VAL A 14 2.18 27.74 4.15
CA VAL A 14 2.37 28.19 5.54
C VAL A 14 1.56 27.28 6.47
N GLU A 15 0.34 26.95 6.06
CA GLU A 15 -0.61 26.12 6.79
C GLU A 15 -0.08 24.70 6.99
N GLU A 16 0.39 24.06 5.91
CA GLU A 16 0.97 22.70 5.96
C GLU A 16 2.21 22.67 6.86
N LYS A 17 3.05 23.72 6.81
CA LYS A 17 4.24 23.81 7.66
C LYS A 17 3.85 23.89 9.14
N GLU A 18 2.86 24.72 9.48
CA GLU A 18 2.40 24.87 10.87
C GLU A 18 1.78 23.58 11.41
N GLU A 19 0.98 22.90 10.59
CA GLU A 19 0.40 21.60 10.93
C GLU A 19 1.50 20.55 11.14
N PHE A 20 2.47 20.47 10.23
CA PHE A 20 3.59 19.54 10.34
C PHE A 20 4.42 19.80 11.61
N VAL A 21 4.72 21.05 11.95
CA VAL A 21 5.42 21.41 13.20
C VAL A 21 4.63 20.96 14.42
N ARG A 22 3.31 21.18 14.44
CA ARG A 22 2.45 20.81 15.57
C ARG A 22 2.38 19.30 15.75
N THR A 23 2.20 18.55 14.67
CA THR A 23 2.10 17.08 14.67
C THR A 23 3.42 16.44 15.08
N THR A 24 4.54 16.92 14.56
CA THR A 24 5.87 16.40 14.94
C THR A 24 6.19 16.68 16.41
N ALA A 25 5.84 17.87 16.92
CA ALA A 25 5.97 18.19 18.33
C ALA A 25 5.10 17.28 19.23
N ALA A 26 3.87 16.99 18.82
CA ALA A 26 2.98 16.08 19.55
C ALA A 26 3.54 14.64 19.61
N LEU A 27 4.30 14.22 18.60
CA LEU A 27 5.01 12.93 18.56
C LEU A 27 6.36 12.96 19.32
N GLY A 28 6.75 14.08 19.91
CA GLY A 28 8.04 14.25 20.58
C GLY A 28 9.24 14.28 19.62
N LEU A 29 9.01 14.58 18.34
CA LEU A 29 10.04 14.64 17.30
C LEU A 29 10.30 16.08 16.86
N THR A 30 11.52 16.34 16.40
CA THR A 30 11.78 17.55 15.60
C THR A 30 11.31 17.33 14.17
N THR A 31 10.94 18.40 13.47
CA THR A 31 10.58 18.36 12.04
C THR A 31 11.68 17.72 11.19
N SER A 32 12.95 18.02 11.48
CA SER A 32 14.09 17.42 10.77
C SER A 32 14.19 15.91 11.03
N SER A 33 14.02 15.47 12.28
CA SER A 33 14.02 14.04 12.62
C SER A 33 12.87 13.30 11.94
N ALA A 34 11.68 13.90 11.92
CA ALA A 34 10.51 13.32 11.26
C ALA A 34 10.74 13.13 9.75
N ILE A 35 11.33 14.12 9.07
CA ILE A 35 11.70 14.00 7.64
C ILE A 35 12.74 12.90 7.42
N LYS A 36 13.75 12.77 8.30
CA LYS A 36 14.74 11.69 8.20
C LYS A 36 14.12 10.31 8.34
N VAL A 37 13.19 10.15 9.29
CA VAL A 37 12.45 8.90 9.47
C VAL A 37 11.60 8.61 8.24
N PHE A 38 10.88 9.61 7.71
CA PHE A 38 10.10 9.46 6.49
C PHE A 38 10.96 9.00 5.30
N VAL A 39 12.08 9.68 5.02
CA VAL A 39 12.98 9.33 3.90
C VAL A 39 13.53 7.91 4.07
N ARG A 40 13.88 7.52 5.30
CA ARG A 40 14.36 6.17 5.59
C ARG A 40 13.29 5.12 5.30
N MET A 41 12.08 5.30 5.84
CA MET A 41 10.98 4.37 5.63
C MET A 41 10.57 4.30 4.16
N PHE A 42 10.56 5.44 3.47
CA PHE A 42 10.27 5.50 2.04
C PHE A 42 11.24 4.63 1.23
N ASN A 43 12.53 4.72 1.53
CA ASN A 43 13.54 3.92 0.84
C ASN A 43 13.49 2.44 1.23
N GLU A 44 13.26 2.12 2.51
CA GLU A 44 13.12 0.72 2.98
C GLU A 44 11.90 0.03 2.35
N CYS A 45 10.80 0.75 2.15
CA CYS A 45 9.60 0.22 1.50
C CYS A 45 9.65 0.25 -0.04
N GLY A 46 10.67 0.88 -0.65
CA GLY A 46 10.73 1.09 -2.10
C GLY A 46 9.65 2.07 -2.62
N GLY A 47 9.09 2.90 -1.76
CA GLY A 47 7.95 3.77 -2.04
C GLY A 47 7.33 4.31 -0.76
N PHE A 48 6.17 4.95 -0.87
CA PHE A 48 5.47 5.47 0.30
C PHE A 48 5.05 4.34 1.25
N PRO A 49 5.23 4.52 2.58
CA PRO A 49 4.88 3.50 3.57
C PRO A 49 3.37 3.40 3.84
N PHE A 50 2.57 4.21 3.16
CA PHE A 50 1.11 4.19 3.17
C PHE A 50 0.60 4.01 1.75
N ASP A 51 -0.60 3.46 1.62
CA ASP A 51 -1.21 3.16 0.33
C ASP A 51 -1.50 4.48 -0.43
N VAL A 52 -0.63 4.85 -1.37
CA VAL A 52 -0.81 6.04 -2.23
C VAL A 52 -1.74 5.68 -3.37
N ARG A 53 -2.92 5.22 -3.03
CA ARG A 53 -3.98 5.10 -4.01
C ARG A 53 -4.49 6.52 -4.25
N ARG A 54 -4.56 6.91 -5.53
CA ARG A 54 -5.56 7.91 -5.89
C ARG A 54 -6.90 7.40 -5.34
N PRO A 55 -7.74 8.23 -4.72
CA PRO A 55 -9.11 7.82 -4.45
C PRO A 55 -9.68 7.38 -5.80
N VAL A 56 -9.80 6.06 -5.96
CA VAL A 56 -10.46 5.51 -7.13
C VAL A 56 -11.90 5.88 -6.90
N ASP A 57 -12.47 6.66 -7.81
CA ASP A 57 -13.90 6.99 -7.77
C ASP A 57 -14.65 5.69 -7.49
N SER A 58 -15.40 5.68 -6.39
CA SER A 58 -16.05 4.48 -5.81
C SER A 58 -16.99 3.76 -6.77
N GLU A 59 -17.22 4.35 -7.94
CA GLU A 59 -18.03 3.83 -9.03
C GLU A 59 -17.38 2.68 -9.81
N SER A 60 -16.04 2.54 -9.74
CA SER A 60 -15.29 1.53 -10.51
C SER A 60 -14.75 0.35 -9.68
N VAL A 61 -14.95 0.36 -8.36
CA VAL A 61 -14.50 -0.71 -7.46
C VAL A 61 -15.71 -1.32 -6.76
N THR A 62 -16.13 -2.49 -7.22
CA THR A 62 -17.11 -3.31 -6.48
C THR A 62 -16.36 -4.05 -5.38
N TYR A 63 -16.38 -3.51 -4.16
CA TYR A 63 -15.96 -4.27 -2.99
C TYR A 63 -17.00 -5.36 -2.72
N LEU A 64 -16.53 -6.57 -2.40
CA LEU A 64 -17.39 -7.58 -1.81
C LEU A 64 -17.85 -7.10 -0.44
N SER A 65 -19.11 -7.38 -0.09
CA SER A 65 -19.54 -7.20 1.30
C SER A 65 -18.72 -8.12 2.21
N ASP A 66 -18.59 -7.79 3.49
CA ASP A 66 -17.84 -8.63 4.44
C ASP A 66 -18.34 -10.08 4.46
N LYS A 67 -19.65 -10.26 4.32
CA LYS A 67 -20.30 -11.56 4.23
C LYS A 67 -19.90 -12.33 2.97
N ASP A 68 -19.87 -11.66 1.82
CA ASP A 68 -19.50 -12.31 0.55
C ASP A 68 -18.00 -12.59 0.48
N HIS A 69 -17.19 -11.72 1.09
CA HIS A 69 -15.76 -11.94 1.25
C HIS A 69 -15.47 -13.17 2.12
N GLU A 70 -16.14 -13.30 3.27
CA GLU A 70 -16.00 -14.46 4.15
C GLU A 70 -16.47 -15.75 3.46
N ALA A 71 -17.58 -15.70 2.72
CA ALA A 71 -18.06 -16.83 1.93
C ALA A 71 -17.05 -17.24 0.84
N PHE A 72 -16.41 -16.27 0.17
CA PHE A 72 -15.37 -16.52 -0.81
C PHE A 72 -14.14 -17.18 -0.18
N VAL A 73 -13.65 -16.66 0.95
CA VAL A 73 -12.49 -17.23 1.65
C VAL A 73 -12.77 -18.67 2.08
N ARG A 74 -13.95 -18.93 2.64
CA ARG A 74 -14.36 -20.30 3.02
C ARG A 74 -14.41 -21.24 1.81
N ALA A 75 -14.85 -20.76 0.66
CA ALA A 75 -14.89 -21.57 -0.56
C ALA A 75 -13.49 -21.96 -1.07
N LEU A 76 -12.43 -21.21 -0.72
CA LEU A 76 -11.05 -21.58 -1.04
C LEU A 76 -10.54 -22.75 -0.19
N ASP A 77 -11.06 -22.91 1.03
CA ASP A 77 -10.73 -24.03 1.92
C ASP A 77 -11.54 -25.30 1.60
N GLU A 78 -12.61 -25.19 0.82
CA GLU A 78 -13.41 -26.33 0.39
C GLU A 78 -12.71 -27.12 -0.73
N PRO A 79 -12.81 -28.46 -0.74
CA PRO A 79 -12.21 -29.27 -1.79
C PRO A 79 -12.81 -28.87 -3.14
N MET A 80 -11.92 -28.61 -4.11
CA MET A 80 -12.29 -28.10 -5.43
C MET A 80 -13.42 -28.94 -6.05
N PRO A 81 -14.49 -28.30 -6.55
CA PRO A 81 -15.61 -29.00 -7.19
C PRO A 81 -15.12 -29.89 -8.34
N CYS A 82 -15.69 -31.09 -8.46
CA CYS A 82 -15.27 -32.07 -9.48
C CYS A 82 -15.31 -31.51 -10.91
N ALA A 83 -16.24 -30.58 -11.21
CA ALA A 83 -16.34 -29.92 -12.51
C ALA A 83 -15.18 -28.95 -12.80
N ALA A 84 -14.63 -28.29 -11.77
CA ALA A 84 -13.44 -27.45 -11.93
C ALA A 84 -12.18 -28.32 -12.04
N ARG A 85 -12.15 -29.44 -11.29
CA ARG A 85 -11.05 -30.41 -11.35
C ARG A 85 -10.91 -31.04 -12.73
N SER A 86 -12.01 -31.47 -13.35
CA SER A 86 -11.98 -32.07 -14.68
C SER A 86 -11.53 -31.10 -15.78
N LEU A 87 -11.69 -29.79 -15.58
CA LEU A 87 -11.18 -28.77 -16.50
C LEU A 87 -9.66 -28.59 -16.37
N LEU A 88 -9.11 -28.70 -15.15
CA LEU A 88 -7.66 -28.61 -14.92
C LEU A 88 -6.93 -29.89 -15.33
N GLU A 89 -7.57 -31.05 -15.19
CA GLU A 89 -7.03 -32.35 -15.59
C GLU A 89 -7.14 -32.59 -17.11
N ARG A 90 -7.80 -31.70 -17.85
CA ARG A 90 -7.92 -31.80 -19.31
C ARG A 90 -6.61 -31.37 -19.96
N GLU A 91 -5.93 -32.29 -20.66
CA GLU A 91 -4.79 -31.93 -21.51
C GLU A 91 -5.25 -30.96 -22.60
N PHE A 92 -4.62 -29.80 -22.64
CA PHE A 92 -4.91 -28.76 -23.61
C PHE A 92 -3.91 -28.90 -24.77
N GLU A 93 -4.38 -29.41 -25.90
CA GLU A 93 -3.60 -29.36 -27.13
C GLU A 93 -3.64 -27.94 -27.67
N TRP A 94 -2.48 -27.29 -27.70
CA TRP A 94 -2.32 -26.03 -28.43
C TRP A 94 -2.30 -26.38 -29.92
N ALA A 95 -3.23 -25.84 -30.69
CA ALA A 95 -3.14 -25.90 -32.15
C ALA A 95 -1.98 -24.99 -32.59
N ASP A 96 -1.02 -25.57 -33.33
CA ASP A 96 0.13 -24.86 -33.92
C ASP A 96 -0.29 -23.68 -34.82
#